data_AF-A0A970STX1-F1
#
_entry.id   AF-A0A970STX1-F1
#
_cell.length_a   1.000
_cell.length_b   1.000
_cell.length_c   1.000
_cell.angle_alpha   90.00
_cell.angle_beta   90.00
_cell.angle_gamma   90.00
#
_symmetry.space_group_name_H-M   'P 1'
#
loop_
_entity.id
_entity.type
_entity.pdbx_description
1 polymer ?
#
loop_
_entity_poly.entity_id
_entity_poly.type
_entity_poly.pdbx_seq_one_letter_code
_entity_poly.pdbx_strand_id
1 'polypeptide(L)' 'MITNTMRFKLYDVIVSLSEAVDLISPELNSHHQRVAYLSYRIAEQIGIPLKIRREILMQGLLHDIGALSLAERISLF' A
#
# COMPACT_ATOMS: atom_id res chain seq x y z
N MET A 1 21.78 -4.98 30.27
CA MET A 1 20.49 -4.79 29.57
C MET A 1 20.65 -5.35 28.16
N ILE A 2 19.97 -6.45 27.83
CA ILE A 2 19.95 -6.99 26.47
C ILE A 2 18.84 -6.27 25.72
N THR A 3 19.18 -5.38 24.80
CA THR A 3 18.19 -4.76 23.89
C THR A 3 17.88 -5.76 22.79
N ASN A 4 16.88 -6.62 23.01
CA ASN A 4 16.41 -7.52 21.97
C ASN A 4 15.79 -6.68 20.84
N THR A 5 16.46 -6.62 19.69
CA THR A 5 16.03 -5.80 18.55
C THR A 5 15.21 -6.68 17.61
N MET A 6 13.90 -6.45 17.52
CA MET A 6 13.08 -7.09 16.50
C MET A 6 13.30 -6.42 15.14
N ARG A 7 13.59 -7.23 14.11
CA ARG A 7 13.73 -6.78 12.73
C ARG A 7 12.53 -7.25 11.91
N PHE A 8 11.90 -6.31 11.23
CA PHE A 8 10.79 -6.58 10.30
C PHE A 8 11.19 -6.14 8.89
N LYS A 9 10.65 -6.81 7.87
CA LYS A 9 10.69 -6.26 6.53
C LYS A 9 9.66 -5.14 6.47
N LEU A 10 10.09 -3.95 6.05
CA LEU A 10 9.20 -2.80 5.91
C LEU A 10 8.00 -3.11 4.99
N TYR A 11 8.23 -3.93 3.96
CA TYR A 11 7.18 -4.39 3.06
C TYR A 11 6.07 -5.14 3.78
N ASP A 12 6.40 -6.07 4.69
CA ASP A 12 5.41 -6.87 5.42
C ASP A 12 4.54 -5.96 6.32
N VAL A 13 5.15 -4.93 6.91
CA VAL A 13 4.44 -3.91 7.71
C VAL A 13 3.49 -3.09 6.84
N ILE A 14 3.93 -2.67 5.65
CA ILE A 14 3.12 -1.86 4.73
C ILE A 14 1.94 -2.67 4.18
N VAL A 15 2.15 -3.93 3.79
CA VAL A 15 1.06 -4.80 3.34
C VAL A 15 0.05 -5.03 4.45
N SER A 16 0.52 -5.33 5.67
CA SER A 16 -0.37 -5.52 6.82
C SER A 16 -1.21 -4.28 7.14
N LEU A 17 -0.60 -3.09 7.02
CA LEU A 17 -1.30 -1.82 7.23
C LEU A 17 -2.33 -1.56 6.11
N SER A 18 -1.95 -1.78 4.85
CA SER A 18 -2.84 -1.64 3.69
C SER A 18 -4.06 -2.55 3.79
N GLU A 19 -3.87 -3.80 4.19
CA GLU A 19 -4.96 -4.77 4.42
C GLU A 19 -5.87 -4.33 5.58
N ALA A 20 -5.28 -3.89 6.70
CA ALA A 20 -6.07 -3.40 7.83
C ALA A 20 -6.96 -2.21 7.46
N VAL A 21 -6.49 -1.34 6.57
CA VAL A 21 -7.25 -0.20 6.05
C VAL A 21 -8.38 -0.65 5.11
N ASP A 22 -8.12 -1.61 4.21
CA ASP A 22 -9.12 -2.14 3.29
C ASP A 22 -10.25 -2.91 4.01
N LEU A 23 -9.99 -3.48 5.20
CA LEU A 23 -10.99 -4.21 5.99
C LEU A 23 -12.14 -3.36 6.54
N ILE A 24 -12.04 -2.03 6.49
CA ILE A 24 -13.06 -1.13 7.06
C ILE A 24 -14.39 -1.23 6.29
N SER A 25 -14.36 -1.55 5.00
CA SER A 25 -15.58 -1.69 4.18
C SER A 25 -15.41 -2.73 3.07
N PRO A 26 -16.44 -3.54 2.76
CA PRO A 26 -16.40 -4.49 1.65
C PRO A 26 -16.08 -3.87 0.29
N GLU A 27 -16.49 -2.62 0.08
CA GLU A 27 -16.26 -1.85 -1.14
C GLU A 27 -14.75 -1.58 -1.39
N LEU A 28 -13.95 -1.56 -0.32
CA LEU A 28 -12.50 -1.34 -0.35
C LEU A 28 -11.68 -2.62 -0.45
N ASN A 29 -12.32 -3.80 -0.52
CA ASN A 29 -11.62 -5.08 -0.51
C ASN A 29 -10.49 -5.11 -1.56
N SER A 30 -9.23 -5.25 -1.11
CA SER A 30 -8.01 -5.24 -1.92
C SER A 30 -7.83 -4.01 -2.83
N HIS A 31 -8.45 -2.88 -2.53
CA HIS A 31 -8.35 -1.66 -3.34
C HIS A 31 -6.90 -1.21 -3.47
N HIS A 32 -6.20 -1.01 -2.35
CA HIS A 32 -4.81 -0.55 -2.34
C HIS A 32 -3.89 -1.52 -3.10
N GLN A 33 -4.11 -2.83 -2.93
CA GLN A 33 -3.33 -3.88 -3.58
C GLN A 33 -3.50 -3.85 -5.11
N ARG A 34 -4.74 -3.67 -5.60
CA ARG A 34 -5.02 -3.55 -7.04
C ARG A 34 -4.36 -2.30 -7.63
N VAL A 35 -4.52 -1.14 -6.99
CA VAL A 35 -3.93 0.13 -7.45
C VAL A 35 -2.41 0.04 -7.48
N ALA A 36 -1.79 -0.50 -6.42
CA ALA A 36 -0.36 -0.69 -6.33
C ALA A 36 0.16 -1.61 -7.45
N TYR A 37 -0.51 -2.74 -7.68
CA TYR A 37 -0.13 -3.69 -8.73
C TYR A 37 -0.25 -3.09 -10.13
N LEU A 38 -1.39 -2.46 -10.44
CA LEU A 38 -1.59 -1.83 -11.76
C LEU A 38 -0.57 -0.71 -12.01
N SER A 39 -0.29 0.12 -11.01
CA SER A 39 0.73 1.17 -11.11
C SER A 39 2.13 0.59 -11.37
N TYR A 40 2.49 -0.50 -10.69
CA TYR A 40 3.74 -1.23 -10.94
C TYR A 40 3.82 -1.77 -12.37
N ARG A 41 2.73 -2.36 -12.89
CA ARG A 41 2.69 -2.90 -14.26
C ARG A 41 2.73 -1.80 -15.32
N ILE A 42 2.06 -0.67 -15.11
CA ILE A 42 2.15 0.49 -16.01
C ILE A 42 3.59 1.01 -16.04
N ALA A 43 4.22 1.18 -14.88
CA ALA A 43 5.62 1.61 -14.78
C ALA A 43 6.58 0.63 -15.49
N GLU A 44 6.31 -0.68 -15.41
CA GLU A 44 7.04 -1.69 -16.16
C GLU A 44 6.91 -1.50 -17.68
N GLN A 45 5.71 -1.29 -18.19
CA GLN A 45 5.46 -1.15 -19.62
C GLN A 45 6.13 0.10 -20.23
N ILE A 46 6.27 1.18 -19.46
CA ILE A 46 6.93 2.41 -19.92
C ILE A 46 8.44 2.43 -19.65
N GLY A 47 9.03 1.31 -19.21
CA GLY A 47 10.47 1.16 -19.07
C GLY A 47 11.07 1.74 -17.78
N ILE A 48 10.28 1.91 -16.72
CA ILE A 48 10.79 2.40 -15.42
C ILE A 48 11.73 1.37 -14.76
N PRO A 49 12.90 1.80 -14.22
CA PRO A 49 13.82 0.90 -13.52
C PRO A 49 13.18 0.17 -12.33
N LEU A 50 13.56 -1.09 -12.10
CA LEU A 50 12.98 -1.95 -11.04
C LEU A 50 12.98 -1.29 -9.66
N LYS A 51 14.03 -0.53 -9.32
CA LYS A 51 14.11 0.21 -8.05
C LYS A 51 12.93 1.16 -7.88
N ILE A 52 12.66 2.00 -8.88
CA ILE A 52 11.57 2.97 -8.88
C ILE A 52 10.21 2.25 -8.94
N ARG A 53 10.10 1.13 -9.68
CA ARG A 53 8.87 0.33 -9.69
C ARG A 53 8.51 -0.21 -8.31
N ARG A 54 9.50 -0.66 -7.52
CA ARG A 54 9.28 -1.09 -6.13
C ARG A 54 8.81 0.06 -5.24
N GLU A 55 9.32 1.27 -5.47
CA GLU A 55 8.87 2.48 -4.77
C GLU A 55 7.41 2.82 -5.14
N ILE A 56 7.04 2.76 -6.43
CA ILE A 56 5.67 2.94 -6.91
C ILE A 56 4.70 1.93 -6.27
N LEU A 57 5.11 0.66 -6.19
CA LEU A 57 4.33 -0.38 -5.52
C LEU A 57 4.05 -0.01 -4.05
N MET A 58 5.09 0.42 -3.33
CA MET A 58 4.95 0.83 -1.93
C MET A 58 4.06 2.08 -1.77
N GLN A 59 4.17 3.05 -2.69
CA GLN A 59 3.32 4.24 -2.70
C GLN A 59 1.85 3.89 -2.96
N GLY A 60 1.57 2.99 -3.91
CA GLY A 60 0.19 2.55 -4.18
C GLY A 60 -0.45 1.85 -2.97
N LEU A 61 0.31 1.07 -2.21
CA LEU A 61 -0.18 0.43 -0.98
C LEU A 61 -0.53 1.43 0.13
N LEU A 62 0.04 2.65 0.09
CA LEU A 62 -0.08 3.65 1.14
C LEU A 62 -0.82 4.92 0.71
N HIS A 63 -1.30 5.01 -0.54
CA HIS A 63 -1.72 6.29 -1.12
C HIS A 63 -2.82 7.00 -0.33
N ASP A 64 -3.76 6.24 0.26
CA ASP A 64 -4.85 6.77 1.08
C ASP A 64 -4.66 6.53 2.60
N ILE A 65 -3.41 6.39 3.05
CA ILE A 65 -3.11 6.28 4.49
C ILE A 65 -3.62 7.50 5.29
N GLY A 66 -3.72 8.66 4.66
CA GLY A 66 -4.15 9.92 5.28
C GLY A 66 -5.67 10.13 5.36
N ALA A 67 -6.50 9.29 4.74
CA ALA A 67 -7.95 9.44 4.80
C ALA A 67 -8.49 8.91 6.14
N LEU A 68 -8.58 9.73 7.18
CA LEU A 68 -8.77 9.22 8.55
C LEU A 68 -10.22 8.80 8.86
N SER A 69 -11.22 9.30 8.13
CA SER A 69 -12.62 8.92 8.31
C SER A 69 -13.14 7.99 7.21
N LEU A 70 -14.10 7.13 7.56
CA LEU A 70 -14.80 6.27 6.59
C LEU A 70 -15.54 7.09 5.51
N ALA A 71 -16.10 8.25 5.89
CA ALA A 71 -16.79 9.14 4.96
C ALA A 71 -15.83 9.72 3.91
N GLU A 72 -14.65 10.19 4.32
CA GLU A 72 -13.61 10.63 3.37
C GLU A 72 -13.21 9.49 2.45
N ARG A 73 -12.98 8.28 2.99
CA ARG A 73 -12.57 7.11 2.20
C ARG A 73 -13.60 6.69 1.16
N ILE A 74 -14.89 6.60 1.52
CA ILE A 74 -15.94 6.24 0.56
C ILE A 74 -16.08 7.31 -0.52
N SER A 75 -15.85 8.60 -0.20
CA SER A 75 -15.96 9.68 -1.17
C SER A 75 -14.81 9.77 -2.18
N LEU A 76 -13.71 9.02 -1.96
CA LEU A 76 -12.53 9.02 -2.83
C LEU A 76 -12.62 8.04 -4.00
N PHE A 77 -13.65 7.17 -4.02
CA PHE A 77 -13.85 6.11 -5.01
C PHE A 77 -15.24 6.18 -5.65
#